data_AF-A0A2T4UIK0-F1
#
_entry.id   AF-A0A2T4UIK0-F1
#
_cell.length_a   1.000
_cell.length_b   1.000
_cell.length_c   1.000
_cell.angle_alpha   90.00
_cell.angle_beta   90.00
_cell.angle_gamma   90.00
#
_symmetry.space_group_name_H-M   'P 1'
#
loop_
_entity.id
_entity.type
_entity.pdbx_description
1 polymer ?
#
loop_
_entity_poly.entity_id
_entity_poly.type
_entity_poly.pdbx_seq_one_letter_code
_entity_poly.pdbx_strand_id
1 'polypeptide(L)'
;MPGVSSRRSPRSARPYVAVALALLAVVVVAGAAILRDGSGGGLRPGSGGADGGTDPLAYRDGDRAALERAAADGLAHVLYAKSPGGAVATAQRVARWRPLIEEIAGGDGGTVDPDTLEAIVFLESAGREDARVSDDLEGAAGLTQILAETGTNLLGMRVDVRASERLTRGIARGSKVAARVALRRRVDERFDPAKALAGTVRYLGFARKQLGDRLDLAVAGYHMGVGNLQEVLRRFGEGDDVPYARLYFDSTPVRHPDAYEKLASLGDDSATYLWRVRAAQEIMRTWRADPAALRTLAARQTAKNSAEEVLHPKGSTPIYEDPFALGRARAAGTLRALDADELDGYGIRLDPQMGELAPRLQQSRRLYRALRPEALAVLAYIGTGVRQLAGDDDARLTITSSVRDTPYQRLLTRRNIEATRSYSLHTTGFAFDISRTYSSRAQARAFQFFLDRLTALNLIAWVREPGAIHVTVSGDARRLLGVLDPP
;
A
#
# COMPACT_ATOMS: atom_id res chain seq x y z
N MET A 1 98.15 21.56 -24.80
CA MET A 1 98.50 22.18 -23.50
C MET A 1 97.68 23.47 -23.35
N PRO A 2 97.15 23.77 -22.15
CA PRO A 2 95.71 23.57 -21.87
C PRO A 2 95.01 24.70 -21.07
N GLY A 3 93.68 24.55 -20.89
CA GLY A 3 92.90 24.96 -19.68
C GLY A 3 92.39 26.42 -19.62
N VAL A 4 91.29 26.80 -18.97
CA VAL A 4 90.31 26.15 -18.07
C VAL A 4 88.96 26.91 -18.12
N SER A 5 87.88 26.17 -17.85
CA SER A 5 86.47 26.56 -17.71
C SER A 5 86.17 27.66 -16.67
N SER A 6 85.07 28.41 -16.84
CA SER A 6 84.07 28.55 -15.76
C SER A 6 82.67 28.90 -16.28
N ARG A 7 81.67 28.17 -15.79
CA ARG A 7 80.23 28.40 -15.95
C ARG A 7 79.75 29.48 -14.97
N ARG A 8 78.78 30.31 -15.37
CA ARG A 8 77.82 30.95 -14.45
C ARG A 8 76.39 30.84 -14.98
N SER A 9 75.51 30.44 -14.09
CA SER A 9 74.08 30.11 -14.22
C SER A 9 73.19 31.36 -14.24
N PRO A 10 71.99 31.29 -14.86
CA PRO A 10 71.01 32.38 -14.82
C PRO A 10 70.21 32.37 -13.51
N ARG A 11 70.03 33.56 -12.93
CA ARG A 11 69.24 33.82 -11.74
C ARG A 11 67.74 33.65 -12.03
N SER A 12 67.08 32.88 -11.17
CA SER A 12 65.65 32.61 -11.17
C SER A 12 64.85 33.85 -10.77
N ALA A 13 64.00 34.31 -11.68
CA ALA A 13 62.84 35.12 -11.33
C ALA A 13 61.64 34.20 -11.13
N ARG A 14 60.86 34.46 -10.07
CA ARG A 14 59.40 34.18 -9.88
C ARG A 14 59.06 33.33 -8.63
N PRO A 15 58.97 33.96 -7.44
CA PRO A 15 58.17 33.42 -6.33
C PRO A 15 56.66 33.70 -6.50
N TYR A 16 56.25 34.66 -7.35
CA TYR A 16 54.85 35.09 -7.46
C TYR A 16 53.96 34.19 -8.34
N VAL A 17 54.53 33.42 -9.27
CA VAL A 17 53.75 32.52 -10.14
C VAL A 17 53.30 31.27 -9.38
N ALA A 18 54.13 30.76 -8.46
CA ALA A 18 53.78 29.60 -7.65
C ALA A 18 52.66 29.91 -6.65
N VAL A 19 52.65 31.12 -6.06
CA VAL A 19 51.59 31.55 -5.14
C VAL A 19 50.27 31.79 -5.87
N ALA A 20 50.31 32.39 -7.07
CA ALA A 20 49.12 32.59 -7.89
C ALA A 20 48.49 31.27 -8.36
N LEU A 21 49.32 30.28 -8.74
CA LEU A 21 48.84 28.95 -9.12
C LEU A 21 48.28 28.16 -7.92
N ALA A 22 48.87 28.31 -6.74
CA ALA A 22 48.36 27.68 -5.52
C ALA A 22 47.00 28.28 -5.10
N LEU A 23 46.84 29.60 -5.17
CA LEU A 23 45.55 30.25 -4.89
C LEU A 23 44.48 29.89 -5.93
N LEU A 24 44.84 29.80 -7.21
CA LEU A 24 43.92 29.35 -8.25
C LEU A 24 43.50 27.89 -8.04
N ALA A 25 44.43 27.01 -7.64
CA ALA A 25 44.12 25.62 -7.31
C ALA A 25 43.19 25.53 -6.09
N VAL A 26 43.39 26.34 -5.05
CA VAL A 26 42.49 26.39 -3.88
C VAL A 26 41.10 26.92 -4.27
N VAL A 27 41.01 27.94 -5.12
CA VAL A 27 39.72 28.46 -5.61
C VAL A 27 39.02 27.47 -6.55
N VAL A 28 39.76 26.71 -7.36
CA VAL A 28 39.20 25.65 -8.21
C VAL A 28 38.76 24.45 -7.37
N VAL A 29 39.49 24.08 -6.34
CA VAL A 29 39.11 23.00 -5.41
C VAL A 29 37.94 23.41 -4.53
N ALA A 30 37.93 24.64 -4.01
CA ALA A 30 36.80 25.20 -3.26
C ALA A 30 35.57 25.40 -4.16
N GLY A 31 35.77 25.84 -5.40
CA GLY A 31 34.72 25.96 -6.41
C GLY A 31 34.16 24.61 -6.84
N ALA A 32 35.00 23.58 -6.98
CA ALA A 32 34.58 22.20 -7.27
C ALA A 32 33.93 21.51 -6.06
N ALA A 33 34.30 21.89 -4.83
CA ALA A 33 33.62 21.44 -3.62
C ALA A 33 32.26 22.11 -3.48
N ILE A 34 32.14 23.42 -3.76
CA ILE A 34 30.88 24.17 -3.72
C ILE A 34 29.95 23.77 -4.90
N LEU A 35 30.51 23.42 -6.07
CA LEU A 35 29.74 22.84 -7.19
C LEU A 35 29.37 21.36 -6.98
N ARG A 36 30.05 20.65 -6.06
CA ARG A 36 29.61 19.32 -5.58
C ARG A 36 28.59 19.40 -4.45
N ASP A 37 28.45 20.55 -3.81
CA ASP A 37 27.51 20.79 -2.71
C ASP A 37 26.22 21.51 -3.18
N GLY A 38 25.99 21.55 -4.50
CA GLY A 38 24.74 22.00 -5.10
C GLY A 38 23.63 20.97 -4.89
N SER A 39 22.87 21.11 -3.79
CA SER A 39 21.45 20.75 -3.63
C SER A 39 20.83 19.81 -4.69
N GLY A 40 21.18 18.52 -4.65
CA GLY A 40 20.68 17.50 -5.57
C GLY A 40 20.71 16.12 -4.95
N GLY A 41 20.08 15.97 -3.79
CA GLY A 41 19.95 14.68 -3.14
C GLY A 41 19.29 13.66 -4.07
N GLY A 42 20.05 12.66 -4.54
CA GLY A 42 19.54 11.61 -5.43
C GLY A 42 18.27 10.94 -4.90
N LEU A 43 17.47 10.36 -5.79
CA LEU A 43 16.22 9.68 -5.43
C LEU A 43 16.46 8.59 -4.38
N ARG A 44 15.79 8.69 -3.23
CA ARG A 44 15.87 7.75 -2.10
C ARG A 44 14.48 7.28 -1.65
N PRO A 45 13.83 6.39 -2.42
CA PRO A 45 12.49 5.90 -2.11
C PRO A 45 12.39 5.28 -0.72
N GLY A 46 11.44 5.75 0.10
CA GLY A 46 11.21 5.23 1.45
C GLY A 46 12.10 5.83 2.55
N SER A 47 13.04 6.72 2.24
CA SER A 47 13.91 7.37 3.23
C SER A 47 13.22 8.46 4.07
N GLY A 48 12.05 8.94 3.62
CA GLY A 48 11.37 10.06 4.26
C GLY A 48 12.24 11.33 4.38
N GLY A 49 13.23 11.50 3.50
CA GLY A 49 14.14 12.66 3.47
C GLY A 49 15.24 12.68 4.55
N ALA A 50 15.42 11.60 5.33
CA ALA A 50 16.40 11.57 6.43
C ALA A 50 17.87 11.60 5.98
N ASP A 51 18.17 11.13 4.76
CA ASP A 51 19.55 10.89 4.32
C ASP A 51 20.06 11.91 3.30
N GLY A 52 19.47 13.11 3.24
CA GLY A 52 19.86 14.13 2.24
C GLY A 52 19.56 13.76 0.79
N GLY A 53 18.79 12.68 0.54
CA GLY A 53 18.19 12.32 -0.74
C GLY A 53 16.71 12.69 -0.83
N THR A 54 16.15 12.64 -2.03
CA THR A 54 14.76 13.03 -2.25
C THR A 54 13.83 11.81 -2.20
N ASP A 55 12.83 11.85 -1.31
CA ASP A 55 11.68 10.92 -1.34
C ASP A 55 10.39 11.72 -1.67
N PRO A 56 9.90 11.66 -2.92
CA PRO A 56 8.67 12.38 -3.30
C PRO A 56 7.43 11.89 -2.54
N LEU A 57 7.47 10.68 -1.97
CA LEU A 57 6.36 10.07 -1.22
C LEU A 57 6.61 10.05 0.29
N ALA A 58 7.55 10.84 0.80
CA ALA A 58 7.74 11.06 2.23
C ALA A 58 6.46 11.61 2.88
N TYR A 59 6.18 11.20 4.12
CA TYR A 59 5.10 11.81 4.89
C TYR A 59 5.40 13.29 5.14
N ARG A 60 4.35 14.12 5.07
CA ARG A 60 4.38 15.52 5.49
C ARG A 60 3.11 15.78 6.28
N ASP A 61 3.20 16.54 7.37
CA ASP A 61 2.04 16.79 8.24
C ASP A 61 0.85 17.40 7.47
N GLY A 62 1.14 18.25 6.48
CA GLY A 62 0.13 18.85 5.59
C GLY A 62 -0.59 17.86 4.67
N ASP A 63 -0.01 16.69 4.40
CA ASP A 63 -0.55 15.66 3.50
C ASP A 63 -1.40 14.62 4.24
N ARG A 64 -1.48 14.70 5.57
CA ARG A 64 -2.12 13.68 6.42
C ARG A 64 -3.49 13.23 5.92
N ALA A 65 -4.42 14.16 5.73
CA ALA A 65 -5.79 13.81 5.33
C ALA A 65 -5.85 13.15 3.93
N ALA A 66 -4.98 13.56 3.01
CA ALA A 66 -4.89 12.97 1.69
C ALA A 66 -4.31 11.54 1.75
N LEU A 67 -3.29 11.33 2.59
CA LEU A 67 -2.68 10.02 2.82
C LEU A 67 -3.66 9.04 3.47
N GLU A 68 -4.41 9.48 4.48
CA GLU A 68 -5.41 8.64 5.14
C GLU A 68 -6.54 8.23 4.17
N ARG A 69 -6.96 9.13 3.26
CA ARG A 69 -7.94 8.81 2.21
C ARG A 69 -7.36 7.83 1.19
N ALA A 70 -6.14 8.07 0.72
CA ALA A 70 -5.46 7.17 -0.19
C ALA A 70 -5.29 5.77 0.41
N ALA A 71 -4.95 5.67 1.70
CA ALA A 71 -4.85 4.39 2.40
C ALA A 71 -6.18 3.65 2.46
N ALA A 72 -7.26 4.36 2.78
CA ALA A 72 -8.60 3.78 2.77
C ALA A 72 -8.97 3.26 1.37
N ASP A 73 -8.80 4.06 0.32
CA ASP A 73 -9.15 3.69 -1.05
C ASP A 73 -8.31 2.53 -1.58
N GLY A 74 -6.99 2.60 -1.40
CA GLY A 74 -6.03 1.62 -1.90
C GLY A 74 -6.15 0.25 -1.22
N LEU A 75 -6.54 0.22 0.05
CA LEU A 75 -6.72 -1.02 0.82
C LEU A 75 -8.17 -1.52 0.86
N ALA A 76 -9.09 -0.84 0.16
CA ALA A 76 -10.52 -1.18 0.19
C ALA A 76 -10.85 -2.50 -0.54
N HIS A 77 -10.05 -2.93 -1.53
CA HIS A 77 -10.37 -4.07 -2.41
C HIS A 77 -10.78 -5.32 -1.63
N VAL A 78 -10.06 -5.65 -0.56
CA VAL A 78 -10.32 -6.87 0.24
C VAL A 78 -11.71 -6.84 0.89
N LEU A 79 -12.22 -5.66 1.27
CA LEU A 79 -13.58 -5.53 1.80
C LEU A 79 -14.63 -5.87 0.74
N TYR A 80 -14.40 -5.53 -0.52
CA TYR A 80 -15.30 -5.89 -1.61
C TYR A 80 -15.21 -7.37 -1.98
N ALA A 81 -13.98 -7.89 -2.09
CA ALA A 81 -13.71 -9.23 -2.59
C ALA A 81 -13.95 -10.34 -1.56
N LYS A 82 -13.74 -10.07 -0.26
CA LYS A 82 -13.77 -11.09 0.81
C LYS A 82 -14.93 -10.96 1.78
N SER A 83 -15.68 -9.85 1.75
CA SER A 83 -16.91 -9.72 2.52
C SER A 83 -17.89 -10.86 2.25
N PRO A 84 -18.51 -11.47 3.26
CA PRO A 84 -19.52 -12.50 3.06
C PRO A 84 -20.71 -12.01 2.22
N GLY A 85 -20.88 -12.57 1.02
CA GLY A 85 -21.88 -12.15 0.04
C GLY A 85 -21.54 -10.84 -0.70
N GLY A 86 -20.31 -10.34 -0.59
CA GLY A 86 -19.84 -9.08 -1.16
C GLY A 86 -20.18 -7.85 -0.31
N ALA A 87 -19.49 -6.74 -0.58
CA ALA A 87 -19.63 -5.50 0.21
C ALA A 87 -21.08 -4.96 0.25
N VAL A 88 -21.85 -5.09 -0.83
CA VAL A 88 -23.25 -4.62 -0.88
C VAL A 88 -24.13 -5.39 0.10
N ALA A 89 -24.04 -6.73 0.09
CA ALA A 89 -24.81 -7.56 1.01
C ALA A 89 -24.36 -7.36 2.46
N THR A 90 -23.06 -7.14 2.69
CA THR A 90 -22.55 -6.76 4.00
C THR A 90 -23.11 -5.42 4.45
N ALA A 91 -23.05 -4.37 3.62
CA ALA A 91 -23.55 -3.05 3.96
C ALA A 91 -25.04 -3.08 4.31
N GLN A 92 -25.84 -3.82 3.54
CA GLN A 92 -27.26 -4.04 3.85
C GLN A 92 -27.47 -4.72 5.22
N ARG A 93 -26.65 -5.74 5.56
CA ARG A 93 -26.76 -6.41 6.87
C ARG A 93 -26.36 -5.48 8.01
N VAL A 94 -25.26 -4.73 7.85
CA VAL A 94 -24.69 -3.82 8.84
C VAL A 94 -25.65 -2.65 9.10
N ALA A 95 -26.28 -2.10 8.06
CA ALA A 95 -27.20 -0.97 8.17
C ALA A 95 -28.39 -1.23 9.13
N ARG A 96 -28.77 -2.49 9.35
CA ARG A 96 -29.82 -2.88 10.31
C ARG A 96 -29.45 -2.57 11.76
N TRP A 97 -28.16 -2.48 12.06
CA TRP A 97 -27.65 -2.17 13.39
C TRP A 97 -27.54 -0.67 13.65
N ARG A 98 -27.76 0.18 12.65
CA ARG A 98 -27.53 1.63 12.76
C ARG A 98 -28.27 2.30 13.92
N PRO A 99 -29.58 2.04 14.16
CA PRO A 99 -30.28 2.66 15.29
C PRO A 99 -29.64 2.29 16.65
N LEU A 100 -29.29 1.01 16.84
CA LEU A 100 -28.65 0.54 18.07
C LEU A 100 -27.23 1.10 18.22
N ILE A 101 -26.49 1.25 17.12
CA ILE A 101 -25.17 1.88 17.10
C ILE A 101 -25.27 3.34 17.53
N GLU A 102 -26.22 4.11 16.98
CA GLU A 102 -26.43 5.52 17.35
C GLU A 102 -26.85 5.67 18.83
N GLU A 103 -27.74 4.81 19.31
CA GLU A 103 -28.14 4.78 20.72
C GLU A 103 -26.93 4.57 21.65
N ILE A 104 -26.12 3.56 21.36
CA ILE A 104 -24.97 3.20 22.20
C ILE A 104 -23.83 4.22 22.08
N ALA A 105 -23.60 4.75 20.89
CA ALA A 105 -22.59 5.76 20.64
C ALA A 105 -23.00 7.16 21.16
N GLY A 106 -24.30 7.43 21.36
CA GLY A 106 -24.82 8.71 21.84
C GLY A 106 -25.13 8.78 23.34
N GLY A 107 -25.11 7.65 24.07
CA GLY A 107 -25.36 7.62 25.52
C GLY A 107 -24.24 8.25 26.37
N ASP A 108 -24.42 8.29 27.70
CA ASP A 108 -23.55 8.97 28.68
C ASP A 108 -22.07 8.47 28.76
N GLY A 109 -21.67 7.53 27.89
CA GLY A 109 -20.28 7.07 27.69
C GLY A 109 -19.79 7.13 26.24
N GLY A 110 -20.57 7.74 25.34
CA GLY A 110 -20.40 7.75 23.90
C GLY A 110 -19.33 8.71 23.39
N THR A 111 -18.06 8.32 23.51
CA THR A 111 -16.92 9.10 22.96
C THR A 111 -16.46 8.62 21.58
N VAL A 112 -17.26 7.78 20.92
CA VAL A 112 -16.91 7.12 19.65
C VAL A 112 -17.95 7.52 18.60
N ASP A 113 -17.46 7.95 17.45
CA ASP A 113 -18.30 8.25 16.30
C ASP A 113 -19.11 7.01 15.86
N PRO A 114 -20.46 7.12 15.71
CA PRO A 114 -21.31 6.04 15.23
C PRO A 114 -20.84 5.41 13.91
N ASP A 115 -20.27 6.20 12.98
CA ASP A 115 -19.77 5.68 11.71
C ASP A 115 -18.53 4.79 11.92
N THR A 116 -17.66 5.16 12.87
CA THR A 116 -16.52 4.32 13.28
C THR A 116 -16.99 2.98 13.86
N LEU A 117 -17.98 2.99 14.75
CA LEU A 117 -18.51 1.76 15.35
C LEU A 117 -19.22 0.87 14.31
N GLU A 118 -19.97 1.47 13.39
CA GLU A 118 -20.58 0.77 12.26
C GLU A 118 -19.55 0.12 11.33
N ALA A 119 -18.45 0.81 11.05
CA ALA A 119 -17.36 0.29 10.25
C ALA A 119 -16.60 -0.87 10.94
N ILE A 120 -16.44 -0.83 12.26
CA ILE A 120 -15.93 -1.97 13.03
C ILE A 120 -16.88 -3.17 12.86
N VAL A 121 -18.19 -2.99 12.99
CA VAL A 121 -19.17 -4.07 12.75
C VAL A 121 -19.07 -4.63 11.34
N PHE A 122 -18.85 -3.77 10.34
CA PHE A 122 -18.65 -4.20 8.95
C PHE A 122 -17.44 -5.13 8.82
N LEU A 123 -16.28 -4.75 9.37
CA LEU A 123 -15.05 -5.53 9.26
C LEU A 123 -15.09 -6.81 10.08
N GLU A 124 -15.52 -6.71 11.33
CA GLU A 124 -15.37 -7.78 12.31
C GLU A 124 -16.33 -8.94 12.05
N SER A 125 -17.58 -8.64 11.68
CA SER A 125 -18.61 -9.68 11.57
C SER A 125 -19.40 -9.63 10.28
N ALA A 126 -19.15 -8.63 9.44
CA ALA A 126 -19.99 -8.34 8.28
C ALA A 126 -21.49 -8.20 8.65
N GLY A 127 -21.75 -7.67 9.86
CA GLY A 127 -23.08 -7.47 10.43
C GLY A 127 -23.76 -8.75 10.94
N ARG A 128 -23.01 -9.84 11.19
CA ARG A 128 -23.53 -11.12 11.70
C ARG A 128 -23.31 -11.23 13.20
N GLU A 129 -24.37 -11.22 13.98
CA GLU A 129 -24.27 -11.29 15.45
C GLU A 129 -23.76 -12.64 15.99
N ASP A 130 -23.69 -13.67 15.14
CA ASP A 130 -23.22 -15.01 15.48
C ASP A 130 -21.84 -15.35 14.89
N ALA A 131 -21.12 -14.36 14.35
CA ALA A 131 -19.78 -14.51 13.81
C ALA A 131 -18.78 -15.01 14.86
N ARG A 132 -17.85 -15.87 14.42
CA ARG A 132 -16.82 -16.51 15.24
C ARG A 132 -15.54 -16.66 14.41
N VAL A 133 -14.39 -16.34 15.00
CA VAL A 133 -13.07 -16.53 14.36
C VAL A 133 -12.64 -18.00 14.33
N SER A 134 -12.99 -18.78 15.35
CA SER A 134 -12.63 -20.20 15.49
C SER A 134 -13.85 -21.10 15.69
N ASP A 135 -13.62 -22.41 15.59
CA ASP A 135 -14.64 -23.42 15.88
C ASP A 135 -14.97 -23.50 17.39
N ASP A 136 -13.96 -23.27 18.24
CA ASP A 136 -14.11 -23.02 19.68
C ASP A 136 -14.59 -21.59 19.96
N LEU A 137 -14.99 -21.32 21.21
CA LEU A 137 -15.45 -20.00 21.64
C LEU A 137 -14.44 -19.26 22.53
N GLU A 138 -13.19 -19.74 22.59
CA GLU A 138 -12.08 -19.05 23.24
C GLU A 138 -11.66 -17.82 22.42
N GLY A 139 -11.71 -17.94 21.09
CA GLY A 139 -11.46 -16.86 20.15
C GLY A 139 -12.52 -15.76 20.14
N ALA A 140 -12.35 -14.83 19.20
CA ALA A 140 -13.21 -13.68 19.04
C ALA A 140 -14.63 -14.09 18.57
N ALA A 141 -15.65 -13.44 19.12
CA ALA A 141 -17.04 -13.76 18.82
C ALA A 141 -17.95 -12.52 18.81
N GLY A 142 -19.08 -12.66 18.11
CA GLY A 142 -20.15 -11.67 18.10
C GLY A 142 -19.97 -10.54 17.09
N LEU A 143 -20.81 -9.51 17.22
CA LEU A 143 -20.95 -8.45 16.22
C LEU A 143 -19.66 -7.64 16.01
N THR A 144 -18.83 -7.52 17.05
CA THR A 144 -17.57 -6.75 17.06
C THR A 144 -16.36 -7.60 17.39
N GLN A 145 -16.49 -8.94 17.32
CA GLN A 145 -15.40 -9.92 17.51
C GLN A 145 -14.57 -9.68 18.79
N ILE A 146 -15.23 -9.79 19.94
CA ILE A 146 -14.57 -9.64 21.25
C ILE A 146 -13.99 -10.97 21.71
N LEU A 147 -12.74 -10.99 22.15
CA LEU A 147 -12.10 -12.16 22.79
C LEU A 147 -12.74 -12.49 24.14
N ALA A 148 -12.82 -13.78 24.50
CA ALA A 148 -13.45 -14.21 25.75
C ALA A 148 -12.81 -13.57 27.00
N GLU A 149 -11.47 -13.59 27.04
CA GLU A 149 -10.68 -13.03 28.13
C GLU A 149 -10.87 -11.51 28.24
N THR A 150 -10.78 -10.79 27.12
CA THR A 150 -11.01 -9.34 27.07
C THR A 150 -12.43 -8.99 27.52
N GLY A 151 -13.43 -9.75 27.05
CA GLY A 151 -14.82 -9.58 27.46
C GLY A 151 -14.99 -9.63 28.97
N THR A 152 -14.38 -10.62 29.63
CA THR A 152 -14.51 -10.84 31.07
C THR A 152 -13.66 -9.84 31.88
N ASN A 153 -12.35 -9.76 31.59
CA ASN A 153 -11.38 -9.07 32.43
C ASN A 153 -11.38 -7.55 32.25
N LEU A 154 -11.67 -7.07 31.03
CA LEU A 154 -11.62 -5.64 30.71
C LEU A 154 -13.01 -5.04 30.55
N LEU A 155 -13.93 -5.75 29.91
CA LEU A 155 -15.21 -5.18 29.49
C LEU A 155 -16.36 -5.48 30.45
N GLY A 156 -16.12 -6.27 31.50
CA GLY A 156 -17.13 -6.63 32.51
C GLY A 156 -18.30 -7.44 31.95
N MET A 157 -18.07 -8.19 30.87
CA MET A 157 -19.07 -9.02 30.21
C MET A 157 -19.13 -10.39 30.86
N ARG A 158 -20.33 -10.98 30.90
CA ARG A 158 -20.50 -12.39 31.25
C ARG A 158 -20.17 -13.27 30.05
N VAL A 159 -19.15 -14.12 30.19
CA VAL A 159 -18.72 -15.07 29.17
C VAL A 159 -18.51 -16.47 29.77
N ASP A 160 -19.51 -17.34 29.64
CA ASP A 160 -19.38 -18.78 29.92
C ASP A 160 -19.17 -19.54 28.60
N VAL A 161 -17.90 -19.69 28.22
CA VAL A 161 -17.46 -20.37 26.98
C VAL A 161 -18.07 -21.77 26.89
N ARG A 162 -17.96 -22.57 27.95
CA ARG A 162 -18.44 -23.97 27.96
C ARG A 162 -19.95 -24.07 27.77
N ALA A 163 -20.73 -23.21 28.43
CA ALA A 163 -22.18 -23.18 28.22
C ALA A 163 -22.54 -22.71 26.81
N SER A 164 -21.86 -21.67 26.33
CA SER A 164 -22.05 -21.10 24.99
C SER A 164 -21.77 -22.13 23.88
N GLU A 165 -20.74 -22.97 24.03
CA GLU A 165 -20.42 -24.05 23.09
C GLU A 165 -21.48 -25.15 23.06
N ARG A 166 -21.98 -25.58 24.22
CA ARG A 166 -23.08 -26.55 24.30
C ARG A 166 -24.32 -26.03 23.58
N LEU A 167 -24.63 -24.75 23.74
CA LEU A 167 -25.76 -24.11 23.07
C LEU A 167 -25.53 -23.99 21.56
N THR A 168 -24.32 -23.60 21.15
CA THR A 168 -23.94 -23.49 19.72
C THR A 168 -24.05 -24.84 19.00
N ARG A 169 -23.59 -25.94 19.60
CA ARG A 169 -23.81 -27.30 19.06
C ARG A 169 -25.28 -27.70 19.02
N GLY A 170 -26.09 -27.21 19.96
CA GLY A 170 -27.54 -27.42 19.96
C GLY A 170 -28.26 -26.64 18.85
N ILE A 171 -27.80 -25.43 18.55
CA ILE A 171 -28.28 -24.58 17.47
C ILE A 171 -27.96 -25.20 16.11
N ALA A 172 -26.71 -25.65 15.90
CA ALA A 172 -26.28 -26.30 14.66
C ALA A 172 -27.10 -27.57 14.33
N ARG A 173 -27.61 -28.28 15.36
CA ARG A 173 -28.49 -29.44 15.20
C ARG A 173 -29.97 -29.09 14.94
N GLY A 174 -30.33 -27.81 14.80
CA GLY A 174 -31.68 -27.38 14.43
C GLY A 174 -32.74 -27.51 15.55
N SER A 175 -32.36 -27.88 16.76
CA SER A 175 -33.32 -28.12 17.85
C SER A 175 -33.52 -26.85 18.69
N LYS A 176 -34.77 -26.45 18.95
CA LYS A 176 -35.15 -25.29 19.80
C LYS A 176 -34.29 -24.04 19.51
N VAL A 177 -34.01 -23.76 18.24
CA VAL A 177 -32.98 -22.79 17.81
C VAL A 177 -33.18 -21.43 18.46
N ALA A 178 -34.38 -20.86 18.37
CA ALA A 178 -34.69 -19.54 18.95
C ALA A 178 -34.43 -19.48 20.46
N ALA A 179 -34.89 -20.49 21.21
CA ALA A 179 -34.69 -20.56 22.66
C ALA A 179 -33.20 -20.70 23.03
N ARG A 180 -32.44 -21.49 22.25
CA ARG A 180 -31.00 -21.67 22.48
C ARG A 180 -30.19 -20.42 22.13
N VAL A 181 -30.55 -19.70 21.07
CA VAL A 181 -29.95 -18.40 20.73
C VAL A 181 -30.20 -17.41 21.86
N ALA A 182 -31.44 -17.30 22.34
CA ALA A 182 -31.78 -16.41 23.45
C ALA A 182 -31.04 -16.77 24.75
N LEU A 183 -30.90 -18.06 25.06
CA LEU A 183 -30.12 -18.51 26.20
C LEU A 183 -28.61 -18.26 26.02
N ARG A 184 -28.07 -18.43 24.81
CA ARG A 184 -26.65 -18.17 24.51
C ARG A 184 -26.28 -16.73 24.85
N ARG A 185 -27.11 -15.76 24.43
CA ARG A 185 -26.91 -14.33 24.75
C ARG A 185 -26.86 -14.01 26.25
N ARG A 186 -27.50 -14.83 27.09
CA ARG A 186 -27.52 -14.64 28.56
C ARG A 186 -26.29 -15.19 29.26
N VAL A 187 -25.67 -16.22 28.69
CA VAL A 187 -24.48 -16.89 29.25
C VAL A 187 -23.18 -16.38 28.62
N ASP A 188 -23.26 -15.86 27.40
CA ASP A 188 -22.15 -15.29 26.65
C ASP A 188 -22.61 -14.00 25.94
N GLU A 189 -22.36 -12.88 26.61
CA GLU A 189 -22.84 -11.57 26.23
C GLU A 189 -22.16 -11.02 24.96
N ARG A 190 -21.11 -11.69 24.45
CA ARG A 190 -20.53 -11.37 23.13
C ARG A 190 -21.54 -11.57 22.00
N PHE A 191 -22.49 -12.49 22.17
CA PHE A 191 -23.57 -12.76 21.21
C PHE A 191 -24.80 -11.85 21.38
N ASP A 192 -24.80 -10.98 22.40
CA ASP A 192 -25.81 -9.93 22.59
C ASP A 192 -25.33 -8.65 21.87
N PRO A 193 -25.98 -8.22 20.77
CA PRO A 193 -25.51 -7.09 19.96
C PRO A 193 -25.33 -5.80 20.77
N ALA A 194 -26.24 -5.50 21.69
CA ALA A 194 -26.18 -4.26 22.48
C ALA A 194 -24.99 -4.30 23.44
N LYS A 195 -24.77 -5.44 24.11
CA LYS A 195 -23.64 -5.59 25.04
C LYS A 195 -22.29 -5.64 24.31
N ALA A 196 -22.23 -6.27 23.13
CA ALA A 196 -21.04 -6.29 22.30
C ALA A 196 -20.64 -4.87 21.85
N LEU A 197 -21.59 -4.09 21.33
CA LEU A 197 -21.36 -2.69 20.94
C LEU A 197 -20.92 -1.83 22.13
N ALA A 198 -21.61 -1.93 23.27
CA ALA A 198 -21.23 -1.20 24.48
C ALA A 198 -19.84 -1.63 25.01
N GLY A 199 -19.51 -2.92 24.87
CA GLY A 199 -18.17 -3.45 25.16
C GLY A 199 -17.10 -2.81 24.27
N THR A 200 -17.35 -2.70 22.96
CA THR A 200 -16.44 -2.03 22.03
C THR A 200 -16.25 -0.54 22.36
N VAL A 201 -17.32 0.17 22.76
CA VAL A 201 -17.18 1.57 23.23
C VAL A 201 -16.30 1.65 24.48
N ARG A 202 -16.50 0.75 25.46
CA ARG A 202 -15.62 0.68 26.65
C ARG A 202 -14.17 0.38 26.28
N TYR A 203 -13.94 -0.54 25.34
CA TYR A 203 -12.60 -0.86 24.84
C TYR A 203 -11.93 0.38 24.23
N LEU A 204 -12.62 1.08 23.32
CA LEU A 204 -12.05 2.25 22.65
C LEU A 204 -11.77 3.39 23.64
N GLY A 205 -12.63 3.57 24.65
CA GLY A 205 -12.38 4.49 25.76
C GLY A 205 -11.15 4.10 26.59
N PHE A 206 -10.96 2.81 26.87
CA PHE A 206 -9.75 2.30 27.51
C PHE A 206 -8.51 2.55 26.65
N ALA A 207 -8.55 2.17 25.37
CA ALA A 207 -7.43 2.30 24.45
C ALA A 207 -7.00 3.77 24.27
N ARG A 208 -7.96 4.70 24.16
CA ARG A 208 -7.68 6.14 24.12
C ARG A 208 -6.88 6.60 25.34
N LYS A 209 -7.31 6.23 26.54
CA LYS A 209 -6.59 6.59 27.79
C LYS A 209 -5.15 6.07 27.82
N GLN A 210 -4.89 4.94 27.16
CA GLN A 210 -3.55 4.32 27.08
C GLN A 210 -2.68 4.87 25.94
N LEU A 211 -3.26 5.61 24.99
CA LEU A 211 -2.64 6.01 23.73
C LEU A 211 -2.80 7.52 23.47
N GLY A 212 -2.55 8.34 24.48
CA GLY A 212 -2.54 9.80 24.35
C GLY A 212 -3.90 10.44 24.02
N ASP A 213 -5.00 9.81 24.43
CA ASP A 213 -6.39 10.19 24.13
C ASP A 213 -6.75 10.23 22.63
N ARG A 214 -5.99 9.51 21.80
CA ARG A 214 -6.14 9.52 20.35
C ARG A 214 -7.06 8.42 19.83
N LEU A 215 -8.11 8.82 19.12
CA LEU A 215 -9.05 7.87 18.52
C LEU A 215 -8.44 7.04 17.39
N ASP A 216 -7.59 7.61 16.54
CA ASP A 216 -6.96 6.85 15.44
C ASP A 216 -6.00 5.77 15.95
N LEU A 217 -5.25 6.05 17.01
CA LEU A 217 -4.43 5.04 17.70
C LEU A 217 -5.31 4.00 18.40
N ALA A 218 -6.39 4.41 19.06
CA ALA A 218 -7.32 3.48 19.70
C ALA A 218 -7.98 2.52 18.71
N VAL A 219 -8.38 3.01 17.53
CA VAL A 219 -8.96 2.19 16.46
C VAL A 219 -7.90 1.26 15.85
N ALA A 220 -6.69 1.74 15.55
CA ALA A 220 -5.61 0.88 15.10
C ALA A 220 -5.28 -0.22 16.14
N GLY A 221 -5.23 0.17 17.41
CA GLY A 221 -5.00 -0.69 18.58
C GLY A 221 -6.07 -1.76 18.79
N TYR A 222 -7.28 -1.60 18.22
CA TYR A 222 -8.38 -2.56 18.38
C TYR A 222 -8.02 -3.96 17.89
N HIS A 223 -7.39 -4.04 16.71
CA HIS A 223 -6.99 -5.31 16.11
C HIS A 223 -5.60 -5.77 16.58
N MET A 224 -4.63 -4.85 16.63
CA MET A 224 -3.26 -5.22 16.98
C MET A 224 -3.01 -5.40 18.49
N GLY A 225 -3.91 -4.88 19.32
CA GLY A 225 -3.74 -4.78 20.76
C GLY A 225 -2.98 -3.52 21.20
N VAL A 226 -3.48 -2.87 22.25
CA VAL A 226 -2.92 -1.62 22.82
C VAL A 226 -1.43 -1.76 23.19
N GLY A 227 -1.04 -2.86 23.85
CA GLY A 227 0.35 -3.06 24.26
C GLY A 227 1.32 -3.21 23.08
N ASN A 228 0.87 -3.84 21.98
CA ASN A 228 1.66 -3.90 20.76
C ASN A 228 1.83 -2.52 20.12
N LEU A 229 0.78 -1.71 20.09
CA LEU A 229 0.85 -0.35 19.56
C LEU A 229 1.74 0.57 20.40
N GLN A 230 1.69 0.47 21.73
CA GLN A 230 2.59 1.18 22.64
C GLN A 230 4.07 0.83 22.35
N GLU A 231 4.35 -0.45 22.13
CA GLU A 231 5.70 -0.90 21.74
C GLU A 231 6.13 -0.34 20.38
N VAL A 232 5.22 -0.23 19.40
CA VAL A 232 5.50 0.42 18.11
C VAL A 232 5.83 1.90 18.31
N LEU A 233 5.02 2.64 19.08
CA LEU A 233 5.24 4.07 19.37
C LEU A 233 6.59 4.29 20.07
N ARG A 234 6.92 3.44 21.05
CA ARG A 234 8.21 3.47 21.74
C ARG A 234 9.39 3.26 20.78
N ARG A 235 9.28 2.32 19.84
CA ARG A 235 10.30 2.07 18.80
C ARG A 235 10.36 3.16 17.74
N PHE A 236 9.25 3.88 17.52
CA PHE A 236 9.21 5.02 16.62
C PHE A 236 9.98 6.20 17.20
N GLY A 237 9.89 6.42 18.52
CA GLY A 237 10.80 7.29 19.27
C GLY A 237 10.46 8.79 19.25
N GLU A 238 9.30 9.17 18.73
CA GLU A 238 8.85 10.58 18.66
C GLU A 238 7.74 10.91 19.68
N GLY A 239 7.39 9.99 20.58
CA GLY A 239 6.39 10.20 21.64
C GLY A 239 4.99 9.65 21.32
N ASP A 240 4.05 9.84 22.26
CA ASP A 240 2.70 9.26 22.21
C ASP A 240 1.67 10.13 21.48
N ASP A 241 2.04 11.35 21.07
CA ASP A 241 1.17 12.29 20.35
C ASP A 241 1.19 12.06 18.82
N VAL A 242 2.07 11.18 18.32
CA VAL A 242 2.24 10.86 16.91
C VAL A 242 0.96 10.30 16.29
N PRO A 243 0.48 10.86 15.16
CA PRO A 243 -0.67 10.30 14.46
C PRO A 243 -0.37 8.95 13.84
N TYR A 244 -1.35 8.05 13.85
CA TYR A 244 -1.17 6.73 13.25
C TYR A 244 -0.75 6.84 11.78
N ALA A 245 -1.22 7.86 11.06
CA ALA A 245 -0.78 8.16 9.70
C ALA A 245 0.74 8.38 9.59
N ARG A 246 1.32 9.21 10.47
CA ARG A 246 2.78 9.44 10.51
C ARG A 246 3.49 8.16 10.92
N LEU A 247 3.05 7.52 12.00
CA LEU A 247 3.58 6.25 12.48
C LEU A 247 3.65 5.20 11.35
N TYR A 248 2.57 5.04 10.59
CA TYR A 248 2.47 4.07 9.50
C TYR A 248 3.33 4.46 8.28
N PHE A 249 3.25 5.71 7.81
CA PHE A 249 3.89 6.12 6.56
C PHE A 249 5.38 6.45 6.71
N ASP A 250 5.84 6.84 7.89
CA ASP A 250 7.26 7.09 8.17
C ASP A 250 8.00 5.88 8.74
N SER A 251 7.30 4.84 9.20
CA SER A 251 7.93 3.56 9.52
C SER A 251 8.26 2.79 8.24
N THR A 252 9.52 2.85 7.82
CA THR A 252 10.06 2.17 6.64
C THR A 252 11.31 1.35 7.01
N PRO A 253 11.82 0.49 6.11
CA PRO A 253 13.08 -0.22 6.34
C PRO A 253 14.30 0.67 6.60
N VAL A 254 14.24 1.96 6.27
CA VAL A 254 15.36 2.91 6.41
C VAL A 254 15.05 4.06 7.37
N ARG A 255 13.77 4.36 7.61
CA ARG A 255 13.32 5.41 8.54
C ARG A 255 12.46 4.77 9.63
N HIS A 256 12.81 4.97 10.90
CA HIS A 256 12.22 4.23 12.03
C HIS A 256 12.17 2.70 11.80
N PRO A 257 13.31 2.04 11.46
CA PRO A 257 13.34 0.63 11.09
C PRO A 257 12.81 -0.30 12.19
N ASP A 258 13.07 0.01 13.46
CA ASP A 258 12.58 -0.79 14.59
C ASP A 258 11.05 -0.79 14.70
N ALA A 259 10.42 0.36 14.42
CA ALA A 259 8.97 0.50 14.39
C ALA A 259 8.38 -0.23 13.19
N TYR A 260 9.02 -0.10 12.02
CA TYR A 260 8.65 -0.84 10.82
C TYR A 260 8.72 -2.36 11.03
N GLU A 261 9.81 -2.88 11.59
CA GLU A 261 9.97 -4.31 11.87
C GLU A 261 8.90 -4.80 12.85
N LYS A 262 8.60 -4.01 13.89
CA LYS A 262 7.54 -4.36 14.83
C LYS A 262 6.18 -4.39 14.14
N LEU A 263 5.82 -3.38 13.35
CA LEU A 263 4.56 -3.35 12.60
C LEU A 263 4.45 -4.54 11.64
N ALA A 264 5.52 -4.82 10.89
CA ALA A 264 5.58 -5.94 9.96
C ALA A 264 5.50 -7.31 10.66
N SER A 265 5.92 -7.40 11.93
CA SER A 265 5.89 -8.64 12.72
C SER A 265 4.50 -9.02 13.26
N LEU A 266 3.57 -8.07 13.36
CA LEU A 266 2.25 -8.32 13.96
C LEU A 266 1.40 -9.29 13.16
N GLY A 267 1.70 -9.49 11.88
CA GLY A 267 0.94 -10.38 11.00
C GLY A 267 -0.46 -9.82 10.68
N ASP A 268 -1.35 -10.70 10.19
CA ASP A 268 -2.82 -10.58 10.15
C ASP A 268 -3.46 -9.26 9.65
N ASP A 269 -2.73 -8.45 8.89
CA ASP A 269 -3.15 -7.13 8.40
C ASP A 269 -3.37 -6.06 9.48
N SER A 270 -2.94 -6.32 10.73
CA SER A 270 -3.03 -5.39 11.87
C SER A 270 -2.60 -3.95 11.56
N ALA A 271 -1.47 -3.78 10.87
CA ALA A 271 -0.95 -2.47 10.52
C ALA A 271 -1.88 -1.66 9.58
N THR A 272 -2.80 -2.33 8.88
CA THR A 272 -3.73 -1.71 7.92
C THR A 272 -5.15 -1.55 8.45
N TYR A 273 -5.41 -1.95 9.70
CA TYR A 273 -6.76 -2.03 10.25
C TYR A 273 -7.49 -0.67 10.23
N LEU A 274 -6.83 0.42 10.66
CA LEU A 274 -7.43 1.77 10.61
C LEU A 274 -7.89 2.15 9.20
N TRP A 275 -7.10 1.82 8.18
CA TRP A 275 -7.40 2.14 6.79
C TRP A 275 -8.60 1.35 6.29
N ARG A 276 -8.71 0.08 6.70
CA ARG A 276 -9.88 -0.77 6.41
C ARG A 276 -11.13 -0.26 7.13
N VAL A 277 -11.02 0.26 8.36
CA VAL A 277 -12.16 0.87 9.07
C VAL A 277 -12.65 2.07 8.27
N ARG A 278 -11.75 2.94 7.82
CA ARG A 278 -12.11 4.09 6.99
C ARG A 278 -12.71 3.70 5.64
N ALA A 279 -12.19 2.65 5.00
CA ALA A 279 -12.79 2.10 3.79
C ALA A 279 -14.22 1.57 4.04
N ALA A 280 -14.46 0.91 5.17
CA ALA A 280 -15.78 0.47 5.57
C ALA A 280 -16.74 1.63 5.87
N GLN A 281 -16.26 2.72 6.50
CA GLN A 281 -17.04 3.95 6.68
C GLN A 281 -17.49 4.50 5.32
N GLU A 282 -16.59 4.58 4.34
CA GLU A 282 -16.90 5.06 3.00
C GLU A 282 -17.91 4.16 2.26
N ILE A 283 -17.78 2.84 2.41
CA ILE A 283 -18.76 1.86 1.90
C ILE A 283 -20.14 2.11 2.51
N MET A 284 -20.23 2.27 3.84
CA MET A 284 -21.49 2.48 4.54
C MET A 284 -22.12 3.84 4.21
N ARG A 285 -21.30 4.88 4.07
CA ARG A 285 -21.72 6.21 3.60
C ARG A 285 -22.28 6.13 2.19
N THR A 286 -21.59 5.45 1.27
CA THR A 286 -22.05 5.26 -0.12
C THR A 286 -23.31 4.40 -0.15
N TRP A 287 -23.41 3.36 0.66
CA TRP A 287 -24.64 2.56 0.77
C TRP A 287 -25.85 3.40 1.18
N ARG A 288 -25.70 4.30 2.15
CA ARG A 288 -26.79 5.20 2.57
C ARG A 288 -27.16 6.23 1.49
N ALA A 289 -26.16 6.82 0.86
CA ALA A 289 -26.36 7.92 -0.08
C ALA A 289 -26.80 7.44 -1.48
N ASP A 290 -26.14 6.41 -2.00
CA ASP A 290 -26.37 5.85 -3.34
C ASP A 290 -26.00 4.35 -3.40
N PRO A 291 -26.94 3.45 -3.06
CA PRO A 291 -26.77 2.01 -3.21
C PRO A 291 -26.44 1.56 -4.64
N ALA A 292 -26.81 2.33 -5.67
CA ALA A 292 -26.50 2.00 -7.06
C ALA A 292 -25.04 2.30 -7.38
N ALA A 293 -24.51 3.42 -6.91
CA ALA A 293 -23.07 3.72 -6.98
C ALA A 293 -22.24 2.65 -6.27
N LEU A 294 -22.65 2.21 -5.07
CA LEU A 294 -21.93 1.13 -4.37
C LEU A 294 -21.93 -0.18 -5.17
N ARG A 295 -23.04 -0.54 -5.83
CA ARG A 295 -23.10 -1.74 -6.71
C ARG A 295 -22.14 -1.62 -7.89
N THR A 296 -22.10 -0.46 -8.55
CA THR A 296 -21.16 -0.21 -9.65
C THR A 296 -19.70 -0.29 -9.16
N LEU A 297 -19.38 0.33 -8.02
CA LEU A 297 -18.05 0.28 -7.45
C LEU A 297 -17.65 -1.15 -7.04
N ALA A 298 -18.57 -1.89 -6.41
CA ALA A 298 -18.35 -3.29 -6.06
C ALA A 298 -18.07 -4.15 -7.29
N ALA A 299 -18.84 -3.96 -8.37
CA ALA A 299 -18.62 -4.68 -9.62
C ALA A 299 -17.23 -4.41 -10.21
N ARG A 300 -16.72 -3.17 -10.14
CA ARG A 300 -15.36 -2.82 -10.58
C ARG A 300 -14.29 -3.42 -9.67
N GLN A 301 -14.47 -3.30 -8.35
CA GLN A 301 -13.55 -3.86 -7.36
C GLN A 301 -13.41 -5.37 -7.49
N THR A 302 -14.47 -6.09 -7.89
CA THR A 302 -14.46 -7.55 -7.99
C THR A 302 -14.45 -8.07 -9.43
N ALA A 303 -14.28 -7.20 -10.43
CA ALA A 303 -14.15 -7.62 -11.83
C ALA A 303 -12.91 -8.51 -12.02
N LYS A 304 -11.89 -8.30 -11.18
CA LYS A 304 -10.61 -9.00 -11.16
C LYS A 304 -10.12 -9.19 -9.73
N ASN A 305 -8.97 -9.85 -9.58
CA ASN A 305 -8.32 -10.11 -8.28
C ASN A 305 -7.59 -8.88 -7.70
N SER A 306 -7.87 -7.67 -8.20
CA SER A 306 -7.32 -6.40 -7.73
C SER A 306 -8.31 -5.25 -8.02
N ALA A 307 -8.00 -4.05 -7.50
CA ALA A 307 -8.73 -2.81 -7.76
C ALA A 307 -8.41 -2.16 -9.13
N GLU A 308 -7.78 -2.86 -10.07
CA GLU A 308 -7.29 -2.24 -11.31
C GLU A 308 -8.37 -1.59 -12.19
N GLU A 309 -9.60 -2.13 -12.19
CA GLU A 309 -10.75 -1.52 -12.89
C GLU A 309 -11.40 -0.37 -12.11
N VAL A 310 -10.99 -0.13 -10.86
CA VAL A 310 -11.31 1.11 -10.14
C VAL A 310 -10.37 2.22 -10.57
N LEU A 311 -9.06 1.92 -10.67
CA LEU A 311 -8.06 2.87 -11.13
C LEU A 311 -8.30 3.29 -12.57
N HIS A 312 -8.67 2.34 -13.43
CA HIS A 312 -8.89 2.56 -14.85
C HIS A 312 -10.15 1.86 -15.35
N PRO A 313 -11.34 2.44 -15.10
CA PRO A 313 -12.60 1.79 -15.45
C PRO A 313 -12.78 1.59 -16.96
N LYS A 314 -13.31 0.41 -17.31
CA LYS A 314 -13.71 0.11 -18.68
C LYS A 314 -14.74 1.14 -19.16
N GLY A 315 -14.49 1.73 -20.32
CA GLY A 315 -15.37 2.73 -20.94
C GLY A 315 -15.00 4.18 -20.66
N SER A 316 -14.23 4.46 -19.60
CA SER A 316 -13.66 5.80 -19.34
C SER A 316 -12.16 5.87 -19.61
N THR A 317 -11.46 4.73 -19.59
CA THR A 317 -10.03 4.68 -19.91
C THR A 317 -9.83 4.28 -21.38
N PRO A 318 -9.22 5.14 -22.22
CA PRO A 318 -8.91 4.81 -23.60
C PRO A 318 -7.98 3.60 -23.70
N ILE A 319 -8.26 2.73 -24.68
CA ILE A 319 -7.39 1.60 -25.03
C ILE A 319 -6.73 1.82 -26.39
N TYR A 320 -5.59 1.17 -26.61
CA TYR A 320 -4.95 1.09 -27.91
C TYR A 320 -5.56 -0.04 -28.73
N GLU A 321 -6.32 0.34 -29.75
CA GLU A 321 -7.06 -0.62 -30.58
C GLU A 321 -6.17 -1.34 -31.59
N ASP A 322 -5.08 -0.70 -32.04
CA ASP A 322 -4.21 -1.21 -33.10
C ASP A 322 -2.75 -0.68 -32.98
N PRO A 323 -1.81 -1.21 -33.79
CA PRO A 323 -0.41 -0.77 -33.77
C PRO A 323 -0.20 0.70 -34.14
N PHE A 324 -1.06 1.28 -34.99
CA PHE A 324 -0.96 2.69 -35.39
C PHE A 324 -1.34 3.61 -34.22
N ALA A 325 -2.33 3.23 -33.41
CA ALA A 325 -2.69 3.93 -32.19
C ALA A 325 -1.51 3.99 -31.21
N LEU A 326 -0.77 2.88 -31.03
CA LEU A 326 0.47 2.86 -30.25
C LEU A 326 1.54 3.78 -30.84
N GLY A 327 1.75 3.73 -32.16
CA GLY A 327 2.69 4.60 -32.87
C GLY A 327 2.40 6.09 -32.67
N ARG A 328 1.12 6.49 -32.83
CA ARG A 328 0.67 7.87 -32.59
C ARG A 328 0.85 8.29 -31.13
N ALA A 329 0.50 7.42 -30.19
CA ALA A 329 0.65 7.70 -28.77
C ALA A 329 2.13 7.89 -28.36
N ARG A 330 3.06 7.16 -29.00
CA ARG A 330 4.49 7.38 -28.82
C ARG A 330 4.97 8.69 -29.44
N ALA A 331 4.54 9.00 -30.65
CA ALA A 331 4.89 10.26 -31.32
C ALA A 331 4.37 11.48 -30.54
N ALA A 332 3.22 11.36 -29.88
CA ALA A 332 2.61 12.40 -29.06
C ALA A 332 3.15 12.47 -27.61
N GLY A 333 4.04 11.56 -27.19
CA GLY A 333 4.57 11.51 -25.82
C GLY A 333 3.62 10.90 -24.78
N THR A 334 2.39 10.52 -25.15
CA THR A 334 1.45 9.80 -24.28
C THR A 334 1.95 8.42 -23.86
N LEU A 335 2.80 7.80 -24.68
CA LEU A 335 3.59 6.62 -24.34
C LEU A 335 5.08 6.93 -24.48
N ARG A 336 5.86 6.64 -23.44
CA ARG A 336 7.32 6.70 -23.47
C ARG A 336 7.90 5.33 -23.78
N ALA A 337 8.92 5.32 -24.64
CA ALA A 337 9.66 4.10 -24.92
C ALA A 337 10.42 3.63 -23.67
N LEU A 338 10.53 2.32 -23.49
CA LEU A 338 11.42 1.72 -22.50
C LEU A 338 12.82 1.65 -23.10
N ASP A 339 13.69 2.54 -22.64
CA ASP A 339 15.12 2.54 -22.96
C ASP A 339 15.87 1.64 -21.98
N ALA A 340 16.75 0.77 -22.49
CA ALA A 340 17.40 -0.24 -21.65
C ALA A 340 18.47 0.38 -20.73
N ASP A 341 19.22 1.37 -21.22
CA ASP A 341 20.30 2.00 -20.46
C ASP A 341 19.71 2.88 -19.36
N GLU A 342 18.64 3.60 -19.68
CA GLU A 342 17.91 4.39 -18.70
C GLU A 342 17.29 3.51 -17.60
N LEU A 343 16.61 2.42 -17.99
CA LEU A 343 16.03 1.47 -17.02
C LEU A 343 17.09 0.83 -16.14
N ASP A 344 18.30 0.57 -16.67
CA ASP A 344 19.41 0.06 -15.87
C ASP A 344 19.81 1.03 -14.75
N GLY A 345 19.80 2.34 -15.08
CA GLY A 345 19.98 3.43 -14.12
C GLY A 345 19.01 3.35 -12.94
N TYR A 346 17.79 2.84 -13.14
CA TYR A 346 16.80 2.62 -12.09
C TYR A 346 16.79 1.20 -11.51
N GLY A 347 17.72 0.33 -11.87
CA GLY A 347 17.73 -1.06 -11.38
C GLY A 347 16.64 -1.92 -12.01
N ILE A 348 16.24 -1.62 -13.24
CA ILE A 348 15.25 -2.37 -14.00
C ILE A 348 15.91 -3.00 -15.22
N ARG A 349 15.73 -4.32 -15.38
CA ARG A 349 16.19 -5.07 -16.55
C ARG A 349 15.02 -5.36 -17.48
N LEU A 350 15.21 -5.06 -18.77
CA LEU A 350 14.25 -5.40 -19.81
C LEU A 350 14.34 -6.87 -20.19
N ASP A 351 13.23 -7.62 -20.14
CA ASP A 351 13.22 -8.98 -20.66
C ASP A 351 13.41 -9.00 -22.20
N PRO A 352 14.40 -9.74 -22.75
CA PRO A 352 14.60 -9.85 -24.19
C PRO A 352 13.40 -10.40 -24.96
N GLN A 353 12.57 -11.23 -24.32
CA GLN A 353 11.35 -11.83 -24.88
C GLN A 353 10.16 -10.87 -24.87
N MET A 354 10.23 -9.74 -24.18
CA MET A 354 9.12 -8.79 -24.15
C MET A 354 8.79 -8.29 -25.57
N GLY A 355 7.50 -8.43 -25.92
CA GLY A 355 6.98 -8.15 -27.26
C GLY A 355 7.08 -9.33 -28.24
N GLU A 356 7.36 -10.56 -27.78
CA GLU A 356 7.63 -11.72 -28.65
C GLU A 356 6.57 -12.02 -29.71
N LEU A 357 5.31 -11.65 -29.51
CA LEU A 357 4.24 -11.88 -30.48
C LEU A 357 4.16 -10.78 -31.55
N ALA A 358 4.89 -9.67 -31.42
CA ALA A 358 4.85 -8.53 -32.33
C ALA A 358 5.12 -8.92 -33.80
N PRO A 359 6.07 -9.82 -34.12
CA PRO A 359 6.31 -10.24 -35.50
C PRO A 359 5.09 -10.92 -36.17
N ARG A 360 4.19 -11.54 -35.39
CA ARG A 360 2.94 -12.12 -35.93
C ARG A 360 1.94 -11.07 -36.39
N LEU A 361 2.13 -9.83 -35.94
CA LEU A 361 1.37 -8.65 -36.36
C LEU A 361 2.15 -7.78 -37.34
N GLN A 362 3.28 -8.28 -37.86
CA GLN A 362 4.19 -7.52 -38.73
C GLN A 362 4.71 -6.23 -38.05
N GLN A 363 4.88 -6.27 -36.72
CA GLN A 363 5.36 -5.14 -35.93
C GLN A 363 6.70 -5.46 -35.24
N SER A 364 7.45 -4.42 -34.91
CA SER A 364 8.65 -4.54 -34.10
C SER A 364 8.31 -4.77 -32.62
N ARG A 365 9.11 -5.57 -31.90
CA ARG A 365 9.01 -5.71 -30.43
C ARG A 365 9.12 -4.36 -29.72
N ARG A 366 9.89 -3.42 -30.28
CA ARG A 366 10.08 -2.07 -29.73
C ARG A 366 8.79 -1.27 -29.65
N LEU A 367 7.79 -1.56 -30.47
CA LEU A 367 6.48 -0.88 -30.41
C LEU A 367 5.78 -1.12 -29.07
N TYR A 368 5.90 -2.35 -28.54
CA TYR A 368 5.26 -2.82 -27.31
C TYR A 368 6.17 -2.75 -26.08
N ARG A 369 7.25 -1.98 -26.18
CA ARG A 369 8.17 -1.67 -25.07
C ARG A 369 8.01 -0.21 -24.75
N ALA A 370 6.84 0.11 -24.19
CA ALA A 370 6.47 1.46 -23.84
C ALA A 370 5.46 1.45 -22.70
N LEU A 371 5.44 2.54 -21.93
CA LEU A 371 4.51 2.78 -20.84
C LEU A 371 4.03 4.22 -20.89
N ARG A 372 2.89 4.48 -20.26
CA ARG A 372 2.55 5.87 -19.93
C ARG A 372 3.59 6.45 -18.96
N PRO A 373 3.88 7.76 -19.00
CA PRO A 373 4.88 8.38 -18.15
C PRO A 373 4.67 8.08 -16.65
N GLU A 374 3.43 8.07 -16.17
CA GLU A 374 3.10 7.77 -14.77
C GLU A 374 3.49 6.34 -14.39
N ALA A 375 3.24 5.37 -15.29
CA ALA A 375 3.60 3.97 -15.06
C ALA A 375 5.12 3.75 -15.11
N LEU A 376 5.82 4.46 -16.02
CA LEU A 376 7.28 4.44 -16.06
C LEU A 376 7.89 5.06 -14.80
N ALA A 377 7.33 6.15 -14.27
CA ALA A 377 7.79 6.79 -13.04
C ALA A 377 7.64 5.87 -11.82
N VAL A 378 6.53 5.15 -11.71
CA VAL A 378 6.34 4.14 -10.66
C VAL A 378 7.34 2.99 -10.81
N LEU A 379 7.56 2.49 -12.05
CA LEU A 379 8.54 1.43 -12.30
C LEU A 379 9.96 1.88 -11.89
N ALA A 380 10.36 3.09 -12.26
CA ALA A 380 11.65 3.68 -11.89
C ALA A 380 11.80 3.87 -10.37
N TYR A 381 10.75 4.36 -9.70
CA TYR A 381 10.70 4.54 -8.25
C TYR A 381 10.84 3.19 -7.51
N ILE A 382 10.09 2.17 -7.93
CA ILE A 382 10.18 0.82 -7.37
C ILE A 382 11.57 0.23 -7.59
N GLY A 383 12.08 0.25 -8.82
CA GLY A 383 13.40 -0.32 -9.14
C GLY A 383 14.52 0.30 -8.31
N THR A 384 14.54 1.63 -8.24
CA THR A 384 15.55 2.39 -7.50
C THR A 384 15.50 2.03 -6.02
N GLY A 385 14.29 2.02 -5.44
CA GLY A 385 14.08 1.67 -4.05
C GLY A 385 14.44 0.23 -3.73
N VAL A 386 14.08 -0.72 -4.60
CA VAL A 386 14.39 -2.15 -4.40
C VAL A 386 15.88 -2.39 -4.41
N ARG A 387 16.62 -1.80 -5.37
CA ARG A 387 18.08 -1.92 -5.42
C ARG A 387 18.74 -1.34 -4.16
N GLN A 388 18.30 -0.15 -3.72
CA GLN A 388 18.81 0.50 -2.51
C GLN A 388 18.54 -0.33 -1.24
N LEU A 389 17.30 -0.80 -1.06
CA LEU A 389 16.92 -1.57 0.14
C LEU A 389 17.48 -2.98 0.16
N ALA A 390 17.69 -3.60 -1.01
CA ALA A 390 18.33 -4.90 -1.08
C ALA A 390 19.83 -4.84 -0.74
N GLY A 391 20.46 -3.66 -0.88
CA GLY A 391 21.88 -3.44 -0.61
C GLY A 391 22.81 -4.13 -1.61
N ASP A 392 22.31 -4.40 -2.83
CA ASP A 392 23.02 -5.14 -3.88
C ASP A 392 22.75 -4.47 -5.24
N ASP A 393 23.81 -4.06 -5.92
CA ASP A 393 23.73 -3.38 -7.22
C ASP A 393 23.15 -4.29 -8.33
N ASP A 394 23.26 -5.61 -8.15
CA ASP A 394 22.69 -6.62 -9.05
C ASP A 394 21.23 -6.96 -8.73
N ALA A 395 20.61 -6.35 -7.70
CA ALA A 395 19.22 -6.56 -7.31
C ALA A 395 18.21 -5.89 -8.27
N ARG A 396 18.38 -6.12 -9.58
CA ARG A 396 17.54 -5.57 -10.64
C ARG A 396 16.22 -6.33 -10.78
N LEU A 397 15.11 -5.61 -10.85
CA LEU A 397 13.81 -6.21 -11.18
C LEU A 397 13.71 -6.41 -12.69
N THR A 398 13.08 -7.50 -13.14
CA THR A 398 12.95 -7.79 -14.58
C THR A 398 11.54 -7.48 -15.06
N ILE A 399 11.36 -6.50 -15.93
CA ILE A 399 10.08 -6.20 -16.57
C ILE A 399 9.86 -7.14 -17.76
N THR A 400 8.75 -7.88 -17.74
CA THR A 400 8.43 -8.94 -18.71
C THR A 400 7.31 -8.53 -19.67
N SER A 401 6.46 -7.58 -19.28
CA SER A 401 5.40 -7.05 -20.13
C SER A 401 5.11 -5.57 -19.87
N SER A 402 4.62 -4.88 -20.90
CA SER A 402 4.23 -3.46 -20.84
C SER A 402 2.98 -3.21 -21.70
N VAL A 403 2.92 -2.13 -22.48
CA VAL A 403 1.76 -1.80 -23.31
C VAL A 403 1.47 -2.86 -24.38
N ARG A 404 0.18 -3.08 -24.65
CA ARG A 404 -0.35 -3.95 -25.71
C ARG A 404 -1.38 -3.18 -26.55
N ASP A 405 -1.68 -3.68 -27.73
CA ASP A 405 -2.90 -3.33 -28.44
C ASP A 405 -3.89 -4.51 -28.43
N THR A 406 -5.08 -4.30 -28.98
CA THR A 406 -6.12 -5.33 -28.99
C THR A 406 -5.73 -6.56 -29.84
N PRO A 407 -5.16 -6.43 -31.05
CA PRO A 407 -4.60 -7.57 -31.79
C PRO A 407 -3.58 -8.40 -31.00
N TYR A 408 -2.62 -7.76 -30.33
CA TYR A 408 -1.59 -8.42 -29.53
C TYR A 408 -2.21 -9.15 -28.35
N GLN A 409 -3.15 -8.51 -27.64
CA GLN A 409 -3.86 -9.13 -26.53
C GLN A 409 -4.64 -10.37 -26.98
N ARG A 410 -5.30 -10.34 -28.15
CA ARG A 410 -6.00 -11.51 -28.70
C ARG A 410 -5.06 -12.67 -29.02
N LEU A 411 -3.83 -12.39 -29.48
CA LEU A 411 -2.84 -13.44 -29.72
C LEU A 411 -2.37 -14.10 -28.42
N LEU A 412 -2.21 -13.32 -27.35
CA LEU A 412 -1.87 -13.85 -26.02
C LEU A 412 -2.97 -14.76 -25.47
N THR A 413 -4.23 -14.32 -25.47
CA THR A 413 -5.38 -15.12 -24.99
C THR A 413 -5.54 -16.47 -25.70
N ARG A 414 -5.10 -16.57 -26.96
CA ARG A 414 -5.13 -17.85 -27.71
C ARG A 414 -4.02 -18.83 -27.28
N ARG A 415 -2.93 -18.33 -26.70
CA ARG A 415 -1.78 -19.12 -26.26
C ARG A 415 -1.76 -19.38 -24.76
N ASN A 416 -2.33 -18.48 -23.98
CA ASN A 416 -2.31 -18.52 -22.54
C ASN A 416 -3.74 -18.41 -22.01
N ILE A 417 -4.21 -19.48 -21.35
CA ILE A 417 -5.53 -19.52 -20.70
C ILE A 417 -5.66 -18.43 -19.61
N GLU A 418 -4.54 -17.99 -19.03
CA GLU A 418 -4.49 -16.92 -18.03
C GLU A 418 -4.69 -15.53 -18.63
N ALA A 419 -4.44 -15.35 -19.95
CA ALA A 419 -4.72 -14.09 -20.63
C ALA A 419 -6.23 -14.03 -20.92
N THR A 420 -6.98 -13.52 -19.96
CA THR A 420 -8.45 -13.41 -20.03
C THR A 420 -8.94 -12.70 -21.31
N ARG A 421 -10.10 -13.11 -21.83
CA ARG A 421 -10.81 -12.42 -22.94
C ARG A 421 -11.39 -11.06 -22.51
N SER A 422 -11.23 -10.69 -21.25
CA SER A 422 -11.74 -9.46 -20.65
C SER A 422 -10.80 -8.28 -20.90
N TYR A 423 -11.30 -7.08 -20.58
CA TYR A 423 -10.56 -5.82 -20.67
C TYR A 423 -9.19 -5.94 -19.98
N SER A 424 -8.08 -5.70 -20.72
CA SER A 424 -6.72 -5.83 -20.19
C SER A 424 -6.11 -4.46 -19.96
N LEU A 425 -5.53 -4.22 -18.78
CA LEU A 425 -4.97 -2.90 -18.46
C LEU A 425 -3.68 -2.62 -19.23
N HIS A 426 -3.03 -3.65 -19.76
CA HIS A 426 -1.92 -3.46 -20.71
C HIS A 426 -2.34 -2.72 -21.97
N THR A 427 -3.62 -2.77 -22.39
CA THR A 427 -4.07 -2.00 -23.55
C THR A 427 -4.26 -0.52 -23.27
N THR A 428 -4.05 -0.06 -22.03
CA THR A 428 -4.15 1.36 -21.65
C THR A 428 -2.78 2.04 -21.53
N GLY A 429 -1.70 1.24 -21.38
CA GLY A 429 -0.34 1.70 -21.10
C GLY A 429 -0.05 2.00 -19.63
N PHE A 430 -1.02 1.80 -18.72
CA PHE A 430 -0.83 1.98 -17.27
C PHE A 430 -0.34 0.72 -16.54
N ALA A 431 -0.20 -0.41 -17.22
CA ALA A 431 0.17 -1.68 -16.60
C ALA A 431 1.46 -2.28 -17.14
N PHE A 432 2.19 -2.92 -16.24
CA PHE A 432 3.40 -3.69 -16.53
C PHE A 432 3.48 -4.94 -15.65
N ASP A 433 4.28 -5.91 -16.09
CA ASP A 433 4.51 -7.16 -15.37
C ASP A 433 5.98 -7.24 -14.95
N ILE A 434 6.23 -7.61 -13.69
CA ILE A 434 7.58 -7.84 -13.14
C ILE A 434 7.76 -9.34 -12.86
N SER A 435 8.87 -9.93 -13.30
CA SER A 435 9.19 -11.32 -13.00
C SER A 435 9.25 -11.59 -11.50
N ARG A 436 8.72 -12.74 -11.07
CA ARG A 436 8.82 -13.21 -9.68
C ARG A 436 10.12 -13.94 -9.36
N THR A 437 11.12 -13.86 -10.25
CA THR A 437 12.46 -14.36 -10.00
C THR A 437 13.31 -13.27 -9.38
N TYR A 438 13.83 -13.55 -8.18
CA TYR A 438 14.64 -12.61 -7.41
C TYR A 438 16.04 -13.19 -7.18
N SER A 439 17.07 -12.33 -7.14
CA SER A 439 18.44 -12.71 -6.81
C SER A 439 18.59 -13.10 -5.34
N SER A 440 17.75 -12.53 -4.46
CA SER A 440 17.82 -12.77 -3.02
C SER A 440 16.46 -12.60 -2.33
N ARG A 441 16.38 -13.12 -1.09
CA ARG A 441 15.22 -12.86 -0.20
C ARG A 441 15.13 -11.39 0.21
N ALA A 442 16.25 -10.66 0.21
CA ALA A 442 16.26 -9.22 0.50
C ALA A 442 15.58 -8.45 -0.63
N GLN A 443 15.91 -8.74 -1.89
CA GLN A 443 15.25 -8.15 -3.06
C GLN A 443 13.74 -8.43 -3.04
N ALA A 444 13.33 -9.68 -2.77
CA ALA A 444 11.92 -10.05 -2.70
C ALA A 444 11.15 -9.26 -1.61
N ARG A 445 11.76 -9.09 -0.42
CA ARG A 445 11.17 -8.32 0.69
C ARG A 445 11.12 -6.82 0.38
N ALA A 446 12.16 -6.26 -0.22
CA ALA A 446 12.17 -4.87 -0.66
C ALA A 446 11.08 -4.61 -1.69
N PHE A 447 10.89 -5.51 -2.66
CA PHE A 447 9.82 -5.36 -3.64
C PHE A 447 8.43 -5.44 -3.00
N GLN A 448 8.22 -6.39 -2.07
CA GLN A 448 6.97 -6.48 -1.31
C GLN A 448 6.68 -5.18 -0.53
N PHE A 449 7.68 -4.59 0.13
CA PHE A 449 7.53 -3.31 0.82
C PHE A 449 7.00 -2.21 -0.10
N PHE A 450 7.54 -2.08 -1.33
CA PHE A 450 7.04 -1.08 -2.28
C PHE A 450 5.64 -1.39 -2.80
N LEU A 451 5.31 -2.67 -3.02
CA LEU A 451 3.95 -3.07 -3.39
C LEU A 451 2.94 -2.66 -2.31
N ASP A 452 3.25 -2.92 -1.04
CA ASP A 452 2.39 -2.58 0.09
C ASP A 452 2.27 -1.07 0.29
N ARG A 453 3.41 -0.36 0.28
CA ARG A 453 3.45 1.10 0.43
C ARG A 453 2.67 1.81 -0.68
N LEU A 454 2.90 1.44 -1.94
CA LEU A 454 2.25 2.11 -3.08
C LEU A 454 0.77 1.76 -3.17
N THR A 455 0.36 0.57 -2.70
CA THR A 455 -1.06 0.22 -2.52
C THR A 455 -1.69 1.12 -1.45
N ALA A 456 -1.07 1.28 -0.28
CA ALA A 456 -1.54 2.19 0.76
C ALA A 456 -1.53 3.67 0.35
N LEU A 457 -0.76 4.04 -0.68
CA LEU A 457 -0.78 5.38 -1.27
C LEU A 457 -1.76 5.52 -2.43
N ASN A 458 -2.57 4.48 -2.71
CA ASN A 458 -3.49 4.37 -3.85
C ASN A 458 -2.84 4.67 -5.21
N LEU A 459 -1.55 4.36 -5.33
CA LEU A 459 -0.78 4.60 -6.56
C LEU A 459 -0.74 3.39 -7.48
N ILE A 460 -0.99 2.19 -6.94
CA ILE A 460 -1.04 0.96 -7.72
C ILE A 460 -2.16 0.05 -7.21
N ALA A 461 -2.59 -0.83 -8.11
CA ALA A 461 -3.20 -2.11 -7.78
C ALA A 461 -2.29 -3.21 -8.35
N TRP A 462 -2.20 -4.35 -7.68
CA TRP A 462 -1.35 -5.44 -8.17
C TRP A 462 -1.98 -6.82 -7.96
N VAL A 463 -1.55 -7.78 -8.77
CA VAL A 463 -1.96 -9.19 -8.70
C VAL A 463 -0.72 -10.07 -8.76
N ARG A 464 -0.68 -11.09 -7.92
CA ARG A 464 0.31 -12.16 -8.03
C ARG A 464 -0.13 -13.19 -9.06
N GLU A 465 0.60 -13.27 -10.16
CA GLU A 465 0.47 -14.34 -11.17
C GLU A 465 1.54 -15.42 -10.95
N PRO A 466 1.45 -16.62 -11.55
CA PRO A 466 2.42 -17.69 -11.32
C PRO A 466 3.88 -17.30 -11.55
N GLY A 467 4.17 -16.57 -12.64
CA GLY A 467 5.52 -16.16 -13.03
C GLY A 467 5.82 -14.66 -12.88
N ALA A 468 4.80 -13.82 -12.65
CA ALA A 468 4.95 -12.38 -12.62
C ALA A 468 4.08 -11.72 -11.52
N ILE A 469 4.42 -10.49 -11.17
CA ILE A 469 3.55 -9.56 -10.46
C ILE A 469 3.01 -8.60 -11.52
N HIS A 470 1.70 -8.65 -11.74
CA HIS A 470 0.99 -7.69 -12.57
C HIS A 470 0.76 -6.41 -11.76
N VAL A 471 1.18 -5.26 -12.27
CA VAL A 471 1.00 -3.96 -11.62
C VAL A 471 0.23 -3.04 -12.55
N THR A 472 -0.88 -2.48 -12.06
CA THR A 472 -1.62 -1.39 -12.71
C THR A 472 -1.40 -0.11 -11.91
N VAL A 473 -0.95 0.95 -12.59
CA VAL A 473 -0.61 2.24 -11.98
C VAL A 473 -1.77 3.22 -12.06
N SER A 474 -2.08 3.92 -10.97
CA SER A 474 -3.08 4.99 -10.90
C SER A 474 -2.65 6.22 -11.71
N GLY A 475 -3.62 6.96 -12.27
CA GLY A 475 -3.34 8.27 -12.88
C GLY A 475 -2.77 9.30 -11.88
N ASP A 476 -3.04 9.13 -10.58
CA ASP A 476 -2.49 9.99 -9.52
C ASP A 476 -0.98 9.82 -9.33
N ALA A 477 -0.38 8.78 -9.91
CA ALA A 477 1.06 8.62 -9.95
C ALA A 477 1.78 9.70 -10.79
N ARG A 478 1.05 10.61 -11.44
CA ARG A 478 1.62 11.83 -12.05
C ARG A 478 2.50 12.65 -11.09
N ARG A 479 2.29 12.54 -9.78
CA ARG A 479 3.14 13.19 -8.76
C ARG A 479 4.57 12.64 -8.73
N LEU A 480 4.82 11.48 -9.32
CA LEU A 480 6.14 10.88 -9.46
C LEU A 480 6.84 11.25 -10.76
N LEU A 481 6.25 12.05 -11.65
CA LEU A 481 6.88 12.31 -12.96
C LEU A 481 8.28 12.94 -12.85
N GLY A 482 8.55 13.72 -11.79
CA GLY A 482 9.89 14.25 -11.52
C GLY A 482 10.96 13.18 -11.21
N VAL A 483 10.58 11.92 -10.98
CA VAL A 483 11.51 10.78 -10.88
C VAL A 483 12.19 10.50 -12.21
N LEU A 484 11.53 10.84 -13.32
CA LEU A 484 12.01 10.58 -14.67
C LEU A 484 12.89 11.68 -15.23
N ASP A 485 13.02 12.79 -14.50
CA ASP A 485 13.96 13.84 -14.86
C ASP A 485 15.38 13.33 -14.59
N PRO A 486 16.33 13.57 -15.52
CA PRO A 486 17.71 13.20 -15.29
C PRO A 486 18.24 13.86 -14.01
N PRO A 487 19.04 13.14 -13.20
CA PRO A 487 19.61 13.68 -11.97
C PRO A 487 20.55 14.87 -12.19
#